data_AF-A0A6B2LD41-F1
#
_entry.id   AF-A0A6B2LD41-F1
#
_cell.length_a   1.000
_cell.length_b   1.000
_cell.length_c   1.000
_cell.angle_alpha   90.00
_cell.angle_beta   90.00
_cell.angle_gamma   90.00
#
_symmetry.space_group_name_H-M   'P 1'
#
loop_
_entity.id
_entity.type
_entity.pdbx_description
1 polymer ?
#
loop_
_entity_poly.entity_id
_entity_poly.type
_entity_poly.pdbx_seq_one_letter_code
_entity_poly.pdbx_strand_id
1 'polypeptide(L)'
;MDINANFKVCPFYGANMIVPSRFIEDKDFLVEIASHRYQKRFPMFSWGISYPSSSAFTLLLRTKRSKLSRKSQPSQELTRFNDLDLFSYLWELINETEGDGENNNLIHVMDLGSKEEEMVQFYSSYCTFEFLEISNGTDKNQDIGVRIEKTLQAVLATKDLEDFNQVVYEIENSGWTQLLKQSLAISARVSELLTIKKASVLIQSPHQTEEGVDMDFVIVSLAQILSDPFYRTLKGFQVLLDKEWIYFGYPFAAFKHAS
;
A
#
# COMPACT_ATOMS: atom_id res chain seq x y z
N MET A 1 -8.57 -13.71 -16.69
CA MET A 1 -7.64 -14.80 -17.01
C MET A 1 -6.89 -15.13 -15.74
N ASP A 2 -6.69 -16.41 -15.44
CA ASP A 2 -6.12 -16.90 -14.18
C ASP A 2 -4.58 -16.74 -14.16
N ILE A 3 -4.09 -15.50 -14.09
CA ILE A 3 -2.65 -15.17 -14.14
C ILE A 3 -1.91 -15.78 -12.94
N ASN A 4 -2.54 -15.84 -11.77
CA ASN A 4 -1.99 -16.40 -10.53
C ASN A 4 -2.74 -17.66 -10.04
N ALA A 5 -3.37 -18.45 -10.92
CA ALA A 5 -4.17 -19.62 -10.49
C ALA A 5 -3.44 -20.61 -9.58
N ASN A 6 -2.13 -20.78 -9.80
CA ASN A 6 -1.29 -21.68 -9.01
C ASN A 6 -0.47 -20.95 -7.94
N PHE A 7 -0.78 -19.68 -7.67
CA PHE A 7 -0.11 -18.86 -6.65
C PHE A 7 1.41 -18.74 -6.86
N LYS A 8 1.89 -18.98 -8.09
CA LYS A 8 3.32 -18.98 -8.44
C LYS A 8 3.91 -17.57 -8.52
N VAL A 9 3.13 -16.62 -9.04
CA VAL A 9 3.55 -15.22 -9.18
C VAL A 9 3.64 -14.59 -7.79
N CYS A 10 2.54 -14.61 -7.04
CA CYS A 10 2.49 -14.15 -5.65
C CYS A 10 1.63 -15.10 -4.81
N PRO A 11 2.18 -15.75 -3.77
CA PRO A 11 1.42 -16.68 -2.94
C PRO A 11 0.39 -16.00 -2.04
N PHE A 12 0.45 -14.67 -1.90
CA PHE A 12 -0.44 -13.90 -1.04
C PHE A 12 -1.52 -13.12 -1.80
N TYR A 13 -1.42 -13.01 -3.13
CA TYR A 13 -2.50 -12.42 -3.94
C TYR A 13 -3.49 -13.50 -4.37
N GLY A 14 -4.73 -13.11 -4.64
CA GLY A 14 -5.73 -13.98 -5.23
C GLY A 14 -5.36 -14.46 -6.64
N ALA A 15 -6.14 -15.41 -7.15
CA ALA A 15 -5.84 -16.15 -8.39
C ALA A 15 -5.95 -15.32 -9.69
N ASN A 16 -6.93 -14.43 -9.76
CA ASN A 16 -7.12 -13.42 -10.80
C ASN A 16 -6.39 -12.12 -10.45
N MET A 17 -5.73 -11.49 -11.41
CA MET A 17 -5.01 -10.24 -11.16
C MET A 17 -5.29 -9.27 -12.30
N ILE A 18 -5.26 -7.97 -11.99
CA ILE A 18 -5.36 -6.91 -12.99
C ILE A 18 -3.94 -6.38 -13.20
N VAL A 19 -3.41 -6.62 -14.39
CA VAL A 19 -2.07 -6.27 -14.84
C VAL A 19 -2.17 -5.71 -16.28
N PRO A 20 -1.20 -4.94 -16.78
CA PRO A 20 -1.20 -4.48 -18.18
C PRO A 20 -1.33 -5.64 -19.15
N SER A 21 -2.01 -5.37 -20.27
CA SER A 21 -2.38 -6.39 -21.24
C SER A 21 -1.16 -7.15 -21.78
N ARG A 22 -0.04 -6.45 -21.97
CA ARG A 22 1.25 -7.00 -22.42
C ARG A 22 1.76 -8.15 -21.54
N PHE A 23 1.48 -8.15 -20.24
CA PHE A 23 1.98 -9.15 -19.30
C PHE A 23 1.00 -10.29 -19.01
N ILE A 24 -0.13 -10.32 -19.71
CA ILE A 24 -1.09 -11.43 -19.60
C ILE A 24 -0.47 -12.73 -20.12
N GLU A 25 0.30 -12.64 -21.20
CA GLU A 25 0.94 -13.79 -21.85
C GLU A 25 2.35 -14.08 -21.30
N ASP A 26 3.03 -13.06 -20.76
CA ASP A 26 4.39 -13.17 -20.22
C ASP A 26 4.38 -13.41 -18.69
N LYS A 27 4.05 -14.66 -18.32
CA LYS A 27 4.00 -15.06 -16.90
C LYS A 27 5.38 -15.12 -16.25
N ASP A 28 6.42 -15.43 -17.01
CA ASP A 28 7.78 -15.57 -16.48
C ASP A 28 8.32 -14.20 -16.05
N PHE A 29 8.05 -13.16 -16.85
CA PHE A 29 8.33 -11.78 -16.48
C PHE A 29 7.62 -11.32 -15.20
N LEU A 30 6.34 -11.67 -15.03
CA LEU A 30 5.62 -11.35 -13.79
C LEU A 30 6.21 -12.08 -12.58
N VAL A 31 6.65 -13.33 -12.75
CA VAL A 31 7.34 -14.08 -11.69
C VAL A 31 8.68 -13.43 -11.34
N GLU A 32 9.42 -12.93 -12.33
CA GLU A 32 10.68 -12.21 -12.15
C GLU A 32 10.47 -10.91 -11.38
N ILE A 33 9.56 -10.02 -11.83
CA ILE A 33 9.20 -8.79 -11.10
C ILE A 33 8.81 -9.10 -9.66
N ALA A 34 7.94 -10.10 -9.47
CA ALA A 34 7.50 -10.50 -8.14
C ALA A 34 8.68 -10.98 -7.28
N SER A 35 9.65 -11.70 -7.85
CA SER A 35 10.82 -12.20 -7.12
C SER A 35 11.63 -11.07 -6.44
N HIS A 36 11.66 -9.87 -7.04
CA HIS A 36 12.35 -8.69 -6.53
C HIS A 36 11.60 -7.95 -5.42
N ARG A 37 10.36 -8.33 -5.11
CA ARG A 37 9.54 -7.66 -4.08
C ARG A 37 9.43 -8.52 -2.83
N TYR A 38 9.41 -7.88 -1.65
CA TYR A 38 9.16 -8.63 -0.42
C TYR A 38 7.82 -9.37 -0.50
N GLN A 39 7.81 -10.62 -0.04
CA GLN A 39 6.67 -11.53 -0.14
C GLN A 39 6.13 -11.75 -1.56
N LYS A 40 6.90 -11.40 -2.60
CA LYS A 40 6.45 -11.40 -4.00
C LYS A 40 5.27 -10.48 -4.31
N ARG A 41 5.00 -9.50 -3.46
CA ARG A 41 3.91 -8.53 -3.61
C ARG A 41 4.34 -7.38 -4.54
N PHE A 42 4.26 -7.62 -5.85
CA PHE A 42 4.52 -6.64 -6.91
C PHE A 42 3.39 -5.62 -7.07
N PRO A 43 3.60 -4.48 -7.78
CA PRO A 43 2.55 -3.50 -7.97
C PRO A 43 1.30 -4.10 -8.61
N MET A 44 0.22 -4.00 -7.87
CA MET A 44 -1.07 -4.54 -8.26
C MET A 44 -2.10 -3.42 -8.25
N PHE A 45 -2.97 -3.44 -9.25
CA PHE A 45 -4.10 -2.53 -9.32
C PHE A 45 -5.07 -2.76 -8.15
N SER A 46 -5.46 -1.69 -7.48
CA SER A 46 -6.45 -1.69 -6.41
C SER A 46 -7.72 -0.96 -6.82
N TRP A 47 -7.60 0.24 -7.38
CA TRP A 47 -8.74 1.07 -7.77
C TRP A 47 -8.32 2.13 -8.81
N GLY A 48 -9.29 2.78 -9.46
CA GLY A 48 -9.00 3.85 -10.40
C GLY A 48 -10.22 4.69 -10.74
N ILE A 49 -9.97 5.87 -11.30
CA ILE A 49 -11.00 6.84 -11.70
C ILE A 49 -10.84 7.13 -13.19
N SER A 50 -11.89 6.92 -13.97
CA SER A 50 -11.95 7.42 -15.35
C SER A 50 -12.54 8.83 -15.35
N TYR A 51 -11.97 9.72 -16.17
CA TYR A 51 -12.46 11.09 -16.35
C TYR A 51 -13.15 11.21 -17.71
N PRO A 52 -14.51 11.21 -17.74
CA PRO A 52 -15.26 11.21 -19.00
C PRO A 52 -14.94 12.42 -19.89
N SER A 53 -14.48 13.52 -19.30
CA SER A 53 -14.14 14.75 -19.99
C SER A 53 -12.79 14.72 -20.71
N SER A 54 -11.91 13.75 -20.44
CA SER A 54 -10.52 13.80 -20.93
C SER A 54 -9.92 12.46 -21.37
N SER A 55 -10.70 11.37 -21.47
CA SER A 55 -10.22 9.98 -21.70
C SER A 55 -9.17 9.46 -20.69
N ALA A 56 -8.61 10.33 -19.86
CA ALA A 56 -7.64 10.04 -18.84
C ALA A 56 -8.24 9.18 -17.74
N PHE A 57 -7.36 8.43 -17.07
CA PHE A 57 -7.69 7.78 -15.82
C PHE A 57 -6.54 7.84 -14.82
N THR A 58 -6.87 7.76 -13.54
CA THR A 58 -5.90 7.63 -12.46
C THR A 58 -5.97 6.26 -11.84
N LEU A 59 -4.84 5.76 -11.39
CA LEU A 59 -4.69 4.45 -10.79
C LEU A 59 -4.21 4.56 -9.35
N LEU A 60 -4.83 3.78 -8.48
CA LEU A 60 -4.34 3.44 -7.15
C LEU A 60 -3.74 2.03 -7.21
N LEU A 61 -2.44 1.96 -6.99
CA LEU A 61 -1.66 0.74 -6.99
C LEU A 61 -1.11 0.47 -5.60
N ARG A 62 -0.83 -0.80 -5.28
CA ARG A 62 -0.16 -1.19 -4.03
C ARG A 62 0.92 -2.24 -4.26
N THR A 63 2.01 -2.13 -3.50
CA THR A 63 3.16 -3.04 -3.57
C THR A 63 3.89 -3.12 -2.22
N LYS A 64 4.66 -4.18 -2.01
CA LYS A 64 5.74 -4.17 -1.01
C LYS A 64 7.00 -3.53 -1.59
N ARG A 65 7.89 -2.99 -0.74
CA ARG A 65 9.23 -2.53 -1.14
C ARG A 65 10.02 -3.59 -1.93
N SER A 66 10.96 -3.11 -2.73
CA SER A 66 11.94 -3.95 -3.41
C SER A 66 12.91 -4.57 -2.41
N LYS A 67 13.41 -5.76 -2.71
CA LYS A 67 14.45 -6.47 -1.96
C LYS A 67 15.86 -5.96 -2.28
N LEU A 68 15.98 -4.80 -2.94
CA LEU A 68 17.26 -4.16 -3.24
C LEU A 68 18.15 -4.14 -1.98
N SER A 69 19.07 -5.09 -1.90
CA SER A 69 20.05 -5.23 -0.84
C SER A 69 21.40 -5.47 -1.49
N ARG A 70 22.32 -4.52 -1.29
CA ARG A 70 23.69 -4.50 -1.83
C ARG A 70 24.58 -5.71 -1.50
N LYS A 71 24.12 -6.75 -0.81
CA LYS A 71 25.02 -7.69 -0.13
C LYS A 71 25.45 -8.94 -0.89
N SER A 72 25.05 -9.18 -2.14
CA SER A 72 25.47 -10.43 -2.81
C SER A 72 25.66 -10.45 -4.32
N GLN A 73 25.63 -9.33 -5.07
CA GLN A 73 25.98 -9.38 -6.50
C GLN A 73 26.78 -8.16 -6.98
N PRO A 74 28.07 -8.33 -7.36
CA PRO A 74 28.94 -7.29 -7.88
C PRO A 74 28.82 -7.13 -9.40
N SER A 75 27.60 -7.05 -9.94
CA SER A 75 27.39 -6.72 -11.36
C SER A 75 26.35 -5.63 -11.48
N GLN A 76 26.81 -4.41 -11.74
CA GLN A 76 25.98 -3.22 -12.00
C GLN A 76 24.99 -3.40 -13.16
N GLU A 77 25.18 -4.43 -14.00
CA GLU A 77 24.31 -4.73 -15.14
C GLU A 77 23.04 -5.47 -14.73
N LEU A 78 23.08 -6.51 -13.88
CA LEU A 78 21.87 -7.25 -13.47
C LEU A 78 20.89 -6.40 -12.64
N THR A 79 21.38 -5.46 -11.83
CA THR A 79 20.52 -4.57 -11.04
C THR A 79 19.76 -3.58 -11.92
N ARG A 80 20.29 -3.23 -13.10
CA ARG A 80 19.62 -2.33 -14.06
C ARG A 80 18.47 -3.02 -14.80
N PHE A 81 18.58 -4.31 -15.12
CA PHE A 81 17.54 -5.05 -15.84
C PHE A 81 16.29 -5.27 -14.97
N ASN A 82 16.46 -5.68 -13.70
CA ASN A 82 15.34 -6.03 -12.82
C ASN A 82 14.39 -4.86 -12.46
N ASP A 83 14.90 -3.62 -12.45
CA ASP A 83 14.11 -2.42 -12.12
C ASP A 83 13.49 -1.75 -13.36
N LEU A 84 14.09 -1.94 -14.56
CA LEU A 84 13.52 -1.52 -15.85
C LEU A 84 12.25 -2.28 -16.20
N ASP A 85 12.11 -3.50 -15.71
CA ASP A 85 10.96 -4.38 -15.98
C ASP A 85 9.74 -4.02 -15.13
N LEU A 86 9.96 -3.77 -13.83
CA LEU A 86 8.98 -3.16 -12.94
C LEU A 86 8.55 -1.77 -13.43
N PHE A 87 9.52 -0.99 -13.92
CA PHE A 87 9.27 0.30 -14.56
C PHE A 87 8.44 0.13 -15.82
N SER A 88 8.79 -0.78 -16.72
CA SER A 88 8.03 -1.06 -17.95
C SER A 88 6.61 -1.50 -17.60
N TYR A 89 6.46 -2.28 -16.53
CA TYR A 89 5.16 -2.66 -15.99
C TYR A 89 4.33 -1.47 -15.51
N LEU A 90 4.92 -0.59 -14.70
CA LEU A 90 4.26 0.62 -14.19
C LEU A 90 3.99 1.65 -15.31
N TRP A 91 4.89 1.76 -16.27
CA TRP A 91 4.79 2.65 -17.43
C TRP A 91 3.73 2.16 -18.42
N GLU A 92 3.67 0.87 -18.71
CA GLU A 92 2.56 0.27 -19.48
C GLU A 92 1.22 0.49 -18.76
N LEU A 93 1.19 0.29 -17.43
CA LEU A 93 0.03 0.61 -16.60
C LEU A 93 -0.40 2.07 -16.74
N ILE A 94 0.51 3.03 -16.96
CA ILE A 94 0.22 4.47 -17.14
C ILE A 94 -0.07 4.84 -18.60
N ASN A 95 0.52 4.18 -19.60
CA ASN A 95 0.38 4.56 -21.01
C ASN A 95 -0.85 3.93 -21.68
N GLU A 96 -1.32 2.77 -21.20
CA GLU A 96 -2.69 2.30 -21.52
C GLU A 96 -3.77 3.29 -20.99
N THR A 97 -3.30 4.23 -20.16
CA THR A 97 -3.82 5.47 -19.53
C THR A 97 -4.57 6.54 -20.29
N GLU A 98 -3.97 6.90 -21.42
CA GLU A 98 -3.85 8.32 -21.74
C GLU A 98 -4.53 8.69 -23.06
N GLY A 99 -5.37 9.72 -22.97
CA GLY A 99 -5.71 10.62 -24.06
C GLY A 99 -4.96 11.94 -23.89
N ASP A 100 -4.58 12.56 -25.01
CA ASP A 100 -3.84 13.81 -25.16
C ASP A 100 -4.00 14.83 -24.01
N GLY A 101 -2.98 15.02 -23.14
CA GLY A 101 -2.92 16.22 -22.29
C GLY A 101 -1.96 16.24 -21.10
N GLU A 102 -0.94 17.11 -21.20
CA GLU A 102 -0.29 18.02 -20.21
C GLU A 102 -0.19 17.72 -18.68
N ASN A 103 -0.54 16.55 -18.18
CA ASN A 103 -0.25 16.20 -16.78
C ASN A 103 1.17 15.64 -16.64
N ASN A 104 1.83 15.91 -15.51
CA ASN A 104 3.17 15.41 -15.24
C ASN A 104 3.10 13.88 -15.10
N ASN A 105 3.63 13.12 -16.07
CA ASN A 105 3.54 11.65 -16.23
C ASN A 105 4.20 10.80 -15.11
N LEU A 106 4.33 11.34 -13.90
CA LEU A 106 5.03 10.71 -12.80
C LEU A 106 4.03 10.01 -11.87
N ILE A 107 4.32 8.75 -11.51
CA ILE A 107 3.61 8.10 -10.40
C ILE A 107 4.02 8.78 -9.10
N HIS A 108 3.04 9.11 -8.27
CA HIS A 108 3.28 9.50 -6.89
C HIS A 108 3.45 8.25 -6.03
N VAL A 109 4.70 7.93 -5.69
CA VAL A 109 5.03 6.84 -4.78
C VAL A 109 4.93 7.35 -3.36
N MET A 110 3.93 6.86 -2.63
CA MET A 110 3.77 7.13 -1.20
C MET A 110 4.27 5.92 -0.43
N ASP A 111 5.50 6.04 0.07
CA ASP A 111 6.17 4.98 0.81
C ASP A 111 5.89 5.12 2.31
N LEU A 112 5.34 4.07 2.89
CA LEU A 112 4.91 4.04 4.28
C LEU A 112 6.08 3.92 5.27
N GLY A 113 7.28 3.53 4.82
CA GLY A 113 8.47 3.43 5.69
C GLY A 113 9.39 4.65 5.65
N SER A 114 10.57 4.49 6.25
CA SER A 114 11.65 5.49 6.26
C SER A 114 12.32 5.68 4.91
N LYS A 115 12.93 6.85 4.69
CA LYS A 115 13.57 7.21 3.42
C LYS A 115 14.67 6.21 3.02
N GLU A 116 14.60 5.72 1.78
CA GLU A 116 15.64 4.92 1.13
C GLU A 116 16.18 5.66 -0.10
N GLU A 117 17.35 6.31 0.02
CA GLU A 117 17.88 7.21 -1.02
C GLU A 117 18.20 6.50 -2.34
N GLU A 118 18.61 5.24 -2.26
CA GLU A 118 18.95 4.41 -3.42
C GLU A 118 17.72 4.25 -4.33
N MET A 119 16.54 3.95 -3.75
CA MET A 119 15.27 3.86 -4.49
C MET A 119 14.95 5.16 -5.23
N VAL A 120 15.10 6.32 -4.58
CA VAL A 120 14.75 7.62 -5.20
C VAL A 120 15.59 7.87 -6.45
N GLN A 121 16.90 7.57 -6.41
CA GLN A 121 17.80 7.83 -7.53
C GLN A 121 17.39 7.05 -8.79
N PHE A 122 17.02 5.78 -8.66
CA PHE A 122 16.66 4.93 -9.80
C PHE A 122 15.34 5.32 -10.47
N TYR A 123 14.38 5.83 -9.71
CA TYR A 123 13.02 6.08 -10.20
C TYR A 123 12.67 7.56 -10.40
N SER A 124 13.59 8.48 -10.09
CA SER A 124 13.36 9.94 -10.10
C SER A 124 12.90 10.53 -11.43
N SER A 125 13.17 9.87 -12.56
CA SER A 125 12.71 10.30 -13.89
C SER A 125 11.23 10.02 -14.16
N TYR A 126 10.60 9.14 -13.39
CA TYR A 126 9.24 8.62 -13.66
C TYR A 126 8.34 8.55 -12.41
N CYS A 127 8.91 8.82 -11.23
CA CYS A 127 8.21 8.77 -9.97
C CYS A 127 8.60 9.98 -9.13
N THR A 128 7.62 10.50 -8.39
CA THR A 128 7.89 11.36 -7.23
C THR A 128 7.74 10.53 -5.97
N PHE A 129 8.58 10.78 -4.96
CA PHE A 129 8.58 10.00 -3.72
C PHE A 129 8.17 10.87 -2.54
N GLU A 130 7.25 10.34 -1.75
CA GLU A 130 6.89 10.85 -0.43
C GLU A 130 7.11 9.72 0.58
N PHE A 131 8.01 9.92 1.55
CA PHE A 131 8.27 8.96 2.63
C PHE A 131 7.51 9.41 3.87
N LEU A 132 6.60 8.56 4.33
CA LEU A 132 5.58 8.93 5.30
C LEU A 132 5.90 8.47 6.73
N GLU A 133 6.84 7.54 6.89
CA GLU A 133 7.27 7.01 8.20
C GLU A 133 6.10 6.66 9.12
N ILE A 134 5.09 5.96 8.57
CA ILE A 134 3.97 5.52 9.39
C ILE A 134 4.51 4.46 10.35
N SER A 135 4.48 4.81 11.64
CA SER A 135 5.13 4.07 12.70
C SER A 135 4.36 2.79 13.01
N ASN A 136 4.55 1.76 12.19
CA ASN A 136 4.12 0.40 12.48
C ASN A 136 5.31 -0.57 12.49
N GLY A 137 6.51 -0.07 12.81
CA GLY A 137 7.77 -0.76 12.49
C GLY A 137 8.54 -1.22 13.72
N THR A 138 8.76 -2.54 13.82
CA THR A 138 9.88 -3.25 14.50
C THR A 138 10.10 -3.08 16.00
N ASP A 139 9.71 -1.95 16.59
CA ASP A 139 9.60 -1.77 18.03
C ASP A 139 8.24 -2.33 18.46
N LYS A 140 8.25 -3.27 19.42
CA LYS A 140 7.03 -3.87 19.97
C LYS A 140 6.03 -2.81 20.46
N ASN A 141 6.50 -1.63 20.87
CA ASN A 141 5.62 -0.54 21.29
C ASN A 141 4.87 0.15 20.14
N GLN A 142 5.27 -0.05 18.90
CA GLN A 142 4.65 0.53 17.71
C GLN A 142 3.66 -0.40 17.01
N ASP A 143 3.60 -1.67 17.43
CA ASP A 143 2.63 -2.64 16.91
C ASP A 143 1.18 -2.19 17.18
N ILE A 144 0.31 -2.42 16.20
CA ILE A 144 -1.09 -2.01 16.27
C ILE A 144 -1.83 -2.67 17.43
N GLY A 145 -1.55 -3.95 17.73
CA GLY A 145 -2.13 -4.69 18.84
C GLY A 145 -1.71 -4.09 20.19
N VAL A 146 -0.43 -3.78 20.34
CA VAL A 146 0.10 -3.15 21.58
C VAL A 146 -0.48 -1.75 21.79
N ARG A 147 -0.62 -0.94 20.73
CA ARG A 147 -1.27 0.39 20.81
C ARG A 147 -2.73 0.28 21.27
N ILE A 148 -3.48 -0.70 20.72
CA ILE A 148 -4.87 -0.96 21.12
C ILE A 148 -4.93 -1.44 22.57
N GLU A 149 -4.07 -2.37 22.98
CA GLU A 149 -4.04 -2.89 24.34
C GLU A 149 -3.80 -1.77 25.37
N LYS A 150 -2.79 -0.92 25.14
CA LYS A 150 -2.51 0.25 25.99
C LYS A 150 -3.71 1.20 26.07
N THR A 151 -4.37 1.45 24.95
CA THR A 151 -5.58 2.29 24.90
C THR A 151 -6.72 1.68 25.73
N LEU A 152 -6.95 0.38 25.59
CA LEU A 152 -7.98 -0.32 26.35
C LEU A 152 -7.66 -0.32 27.84
N GLN A 153 -6.41 -0.55 28.23
CA GLN A 153 -5.97 -0.49 29.63
C GLN A 153 -6.24 0.89 30.23
N ALA A 154 -5.89 1.97 29.53
CA ALA A 154 -6.14 3.35 29.96
C ALA A 154 -7.64 3.62 30.19
N VAL A 155 -8.50 3.15 29.28
CA VAL A 155 -9.96 3.32 29.36
C VAL A 155 -10.59 2.45 30.46
N LEU A 156 -10.07 1.24 30.69
CA LEU A 156 -10.62 0.30 31.67
C LEU A 156 -10.11 0.52 33.09
N ALA A 157 -8.94 1.14 33.26
CA ALA A 157 -8.40 1.50 34.57
C ALA A 157 -9.24 2.56 35.30
N THR A 158 -10.10 3.28 34.57
CA THR A 158 -10.96 4.32 35.12
C THR A 158 -12.14 3.73 35.88
N LYS A 159 -12.12 3.84 37.21
CA LYS A 159 -13.28 3.52 38.07
C LYS A 159 -14.12 4.75 38.43
N ASP A 160 -13.53 5.95 38.40
CA ASP A 160 -14.16 7.22 38.74
C ASP A 160 -13.67 8.37 37.83
N LEU A 161 -14.55 9.35 37.55
CA LEU A 161 -14.30 10.49 36.63
C LEU A 161 -13.26 11.51 37.14
N GLU A 162 -12.74 11.36 38.36
CA GLU A 162 -11.77 12.30 38.96
C GLU A 162 -10.39 12.25 38.28
N ASP A 163 -10.08 11.20 37.50
CA ASP A 163 -8.77 10.98 36.88
C ASP A 163 -8.77 11.15 35.34
N PHE A 164 -9.72 11.94 34.80
CA PHE A 164 -9.91 12.10 33.35
C PHE A 164 -8.64 12.56 32.61
N ASN A 165 -7.86 13.48 33.19
CA ASN A 165 -6.64 13.99 32.56
C ASN A 165 -5.55 12.92 32.42
N GLN A 166 -5.45 12.00 33.40
CA GLN A 166 -4.51 10.88 33.34
C GLN A 166 -4.93 9.89 32.25
N VAL A 167 -6.23 9.59 32.14
CA VAL A 167 -6.76 8.72 31.08
C VAL A 167 -6.48 9.29 29.69
N VAL A 168 -6.72 10.59 29.49
CA VAL A 168 -6.41 11.25 28.21
C VAL A 168 -4.91 11.17 27.91
N TYR A 169 -4.07 11.44 28.90
CA TYR A 169 -2.61 11.33 28.77
C TYR A 169 -2.18 9.90 28.39
N GLU A 170 -2.75 8.86 29.01
CA GLU A 170 -2.43 7.46 28.70
C GLU A 170 -2.92 7.04 27.31
N ILE A 171 -4.10 7.50 26.89
CA ILE A 171 -4.61 7.29 25.52
C ILE A 171 -3.69 7.96 24.50
N GLU A 172 -3.20 9.17 24.75
CA GLU A 172 -2.25 9.84 23.85
C GLU A 172 -0.91 9.09 23.79
N ASN A 173 -0.37 8.66 24.93
CA ASN A 173 0.89 7.92 24.99
C ASN A 173 0.80 6.47 24.49
N SER A 174 -0.40 5.92 24.34
CA SER A 174 -0.60 4.64 23.65
C SER A 174 -0.13 4.71 22.20
N GLY A 175 -0.10 5.91 21.60
CA GLY A 175 0.20 6.13 20.19
C GLY A 175 -0.92 5.70 19.23
N TRP A 176 -2.05 5.19 19.71
CA TRP A 176 -3.18 4.79 18.86
C TRP A 176 -3.78 5.98 18.11
N THR A 177 -4.02 7.09 18.81
CA THR A 177 -4.59 8.31 18.23
C THR A 177 -3.67 8.93 17.18
N GLN A 178 -2.35 8.90 17.40
CA GLN A 178 -1.35 9.33 16.41
C GLN A 178 -1.42 8.48 15.15
N LEU A 179 -1.49 7.14 15.28
CA LEU A 179 -1.58 6.23 14.14
C LEU A 179 -2.87 6.47 13.34
N LEU A 180 -4.01 6.66 14.01
CA LEU A 180 -5.28 7.01 13.37
C LEU A 180 -5.18 8.34 12.60
N LYS A 181 -4.62 9.38 13.23
CA LYS A 181 -4.42 10.69 12.62
C LYS A 181 -3.56 10.60 11.36
N GLN A 182 -2.43 9.88 11.43
CA GLN A 182 -1.54 9.68 10.28
C GLN A 182 -2.25 8.90 9.16
N SER A 183 -2.94 7.81 9.49
CA SER A 183 -3.66 6.98 8.52
C SER A 183 -4.72 7.79 7.77
N LEU A 184 -5.51 8.60 8.48
CA LEU A 184 -6.53 9.47 7.89
C LEU A 184 -5.90 10.57 7.02
N ALA A 185 -4.83 11.21 7.50
CA ALA A 185 -4.14 12.26 6.75
C ALA A 185 -3.54 11.73 5.43
N ILE A 186 -2.88 10.57 5.48
CA ILE A 186 -2.32 9.92 4.29
C ILE A 186 -3.45 9.52 3.33
N SER A 187 -4.51 8.90 3.82
CA SER A 187 -5.64 8.47 2.99
C SER A 187 -6.34 9.65 2.30
N ALA A 188 -6.48 10.77 3.01
CA ALA A 188 -7.00 12.01 2.43
C ALA A 188 -6.06 12.57 1.36
N ARG A 189 -4.74 12.49 1.58
CA ARG A 189 -3.73 12.90 0.58
C ARG A 189 -3.79 12.03 -0.67
N VAL A 190 -3.92 10.71 -0.53
CA VAL A 190 -4.13 9.77 -1.65
C VAL A 190 -5.40 10.14 -2.42
N SER A 191 -6.50 10.38 -1.71
CA SER A 191 -7.77 10.80 -2.33
C SER A 191 -7.62 12.12 -3.10
N GLU A 192 -6.92 13.11 -2.56
CA GLU A 192 -6.66 14.40 -3.23
C GLU A 192 -5.82 14.21 -4.51
N LEU A 193 -4.75 13.41 -4.45
CA LEU A 193 -3.89 13.11 -5.59
C LEU A 193 -4.67 12.45 -6.72
N LEU A 194 -5.48 11.44 -6.39
CA LEU A 194 -6.32 10.75 -7.37
C LEU A 194 -7.38 11.71 -7.92
N THR A 195 -8.25 12.27 -7.07
CA THR A 195 -9.49 12.94 -7.51
C THR A 195 -9.29 14.36 -8.05
N ILE A 196 -8.38 15.14 -7.44
CA ILE A 196 -8.20 16.57 -7.74
C ILE A 196 -6.96 16.78 -8.61
N LYS A 197 -5.82 16.17 -8.24
CA LYS A 197 -4.57 16.33 -8.99
C LYS A 197 -4.51 15.45 -10.24
N LYS A 198 -5.45 14.50 -10.38
CA LYS A 198 -5.50 13.54 -11.48
C LYS A 198 -4.16 12.82 -11.66
N ALA A 199 -3.56 12.40 -10.55
CA ALA A 199 -2.27 11.74 -10.52
C ALA A 199 -2.39 10.32 -9.95
N SER A 200 -1.76 9.35 -10.62
CA SER A 200 -1.71 7.96 -10.18
C SER A 200 -0.81 7.81 -8.96
N VAL A 201 -1.24 6.96 -8.02
CA VAL A 201 -0.58 6.77 -6.73
C VAL A 201 -0.17 5.30 -6.56
N LEU A 202 1.08 5.06 -6.18
CA LEU A 202 1.56 3.76 -5.75
C LEU A 202 1.84 3.78 -4.24
N ILE A 203 1.04 3.04 -3.47
CA ILE A 203 1.30 2.83 -2.05
C ILE A 203 2.34 1.72 -1.91
N GLN A 204 3.45 2.04 -1.24
CA GLN A 204 4.53 1.09 -1.00
C GLN A 204 4.64 0.80 0.51
N SER A 205 4.41 -0.45 0.90
CA SER A 205 4.61 -0.91 2.28
C SER A 205 6.06 -1.35 2.51
N PRO A 206 6.66 -1.02 3.67
CA PRO A 206 8.02 -1.42 3.99
C PRO A 206 8.15 -2.94 4.17
N HIS A 207 9.39 -3.40 4.27
CA HIS A 207 9.67 -4.76 4.73
C HIS A 207 9.24 -4.89 6.20
N GLN A 208 8.27 -5.76 6.46
CA GLN A 208 7.97 -6.19 7.82
C GLN A 208 8.24 -7.69 7.91
N THR A 209 9.06 -8.06 8.90
CA THR A 209 9.28 -9.44 9.32
C THR A 209 8.09 -9.88 10.17
N GLU A 210 7.16 -10.60 9.54
CA GLU A 210 6.22 -11.59 10.11
C GLU A 210 5.27 -11.21 11.27
N GLU A 211 5.44 -10.09 11.98
CA GLU A 211 4.64 -9.77 13.20
C GLU A 211 3.79 -8.49 13.10
N GLY A 212 3.92 -7.67 12.06
CA GLY A 212 3.19 -6.39 11.92
C GLY A 212 2.09 -6.38 10.85
N VAL A 213 1.04 -5.59 11.08
CA VAL A 213 -0.02 -5.30 10.09
C VAL A 213 0.43 -4.24 9.09
N ASP A 214 0.48 -4.55 7.80
CA ASP A 214 0.74 -3.50 6.84
C ASP A 214 -0.38 -2.44 6.82
N MET A 215 -0.02 -1.18 7.08
CA MET A 215 -0.97 -0.07 7.07
C MET A 215 -1.46 0.30 5.66
N ASP A 216 -0.89 -0.29 4.62
CA ASP A 216 -1.34 -0.10 3.23
C ASP A 216 -2.79 -0.57 3.05
N PHE A 217 -3.21 -1.66 3.71
CA PHE A 217 -4.60 -2.14 3.71
C PHE A 217 -5.58 -1.08 4.21
N VAL A 218 -5.23 -0.42 5.32
CA VAL A 218 -6.04 0.65 5.93
C VAL A 218 -6.06 1.88 5.02
N ILE A 219 -4.90 2.32 4.55
CA ILE A 219 -4.76 3.55 3.76
C ILE A 219 -5.48 3.42 2.42
N VAL A 220 -5.29 2.32 1.70
CA VAL A 220 -5.94 2.06 0.41
C VAL A 220 -7.46 1.96 0.57
N SER A 221 -7.94 1.29 1.62
CA SER A 221 -9.38 1.17 1.90
C SER A 221 -10.01 2.52 2.22
N LEU A 222 -9.38 3.32 3.09
CA LEU A 222 -9.86 4.65 3.46
C LEU A 222 -9.83 5.62 2.27
N ALA A 223 -8.78 5.59 1.45
CA ALA A 223 -8.70 6.41 0.24
C ALA A 223 -9.88 6.12 -0.72
N GLN A 224 -10.25 4.84 -0.87
CA GLN A 224 -11.41 4.44 -1.67
C GLN A 224 -12.73 4.89 -1.04
N ILE A 225 -12.92 4.73 0.27
CA ILE A 225 -14.10 5.22 1.00
C ILE A 225 -14.27 6.74 0.86
N LEU A 226 -13.16 7.48 0.95
CA LEU A 226 -13.15 8.93 0.78
C LEU A 226 -13.49 9.33 -0.66
N SER A 227 -13.00 8.58 -1.65
CA SER A 227 -13.11 8.96 -3.07
C SER A 227 -14.39 8.47 -3.75
N ASP A 228 -14.99 7.37 -3.33
CA ASP A 228 -16.13 6.74 -4.01
C ASP A 228 -17.31 6.45 -3.04
N PRO A 229 -18.48 7.09 -3.23
CA PRO A 229 -19.67 6.85 -2.41
C PRO A 229 -20.15 5.39 -2.40
N PHE A 230 -19.85 4.59 -3.44
CA PHE A 230 -20.24 3.18 -3.48
C PHE A 230 -19.73 2.42 -2.26
N TYR A 231 -18.46 2.61 -1.88
CA TYR A 231 -17.84 1.93 -0.73
C TYR A 231 -18.40 2.37 0.64
N ARG A 232 -19.27 3.39 0.68
CA ARG A 232 -20.01 3.81 1.89
C ARG A 232 -21.37 3.14 2.02
N THR A 233 -21.78 2.36 1.03
CA THR A 233 -22.95 1.48 1.13
C THR A 233 -22.56 0.16 1.79
N LEU A 234 -23.51 -0.55 2.41
CA LEU A 234 -23.24 -1.88 2.98
C LEU A 234 -22.63 -2.83 1.93
N LYS A 235 -23.21 -2.83 0.71
CA LYS A 235 -22.73 -3.70 -0.37
C LYS A 235 -21.34 -3.30 -0.85
N GLY A 236 -21.07 -2.01 -1.01
CA GLY A 236 -19.75 -1.55 -1.43
C GLY A 236 -18.69 -1.80 -0.37
N PHE A 237 -19.01 -1.61 0.91
CA PHE A 237 -18.07 -1.93 1.99
C PHE A 237 -17.72 -3.43 2.06
N GLN A 238 -18.69 -4.32 1.82
CA GLN A 238 -18.41 -5.77 1.68
C GLN A 238 -17.45 -6.04 0.51
N VAL A 239 -17.71 -5.44 -0.66
CA VAL A 239 -16.81 -5.57 -1.82
C VAL A 239 -15.41 -5.03 -1.52
N LEU A 240 -15.31 -3.93 -0.77
CA LEU A 240 -14.03 -3.38 -0.34
C LEU A 240 -13.26 -4.36 0.55
N LEU A 241 -13.92 -5.00 1.52
CA LEU A 241 -13.30 -6.00 2.39
C LEU A 241 -12.86 -7.23 1.59
N ASP A 242 -13.73 -7.77 0.75
CA ASP A 242 -13.42 -8.92 -0.08
C ASP A 242 -12.22 -8.63 -0.99
N LYS A 243 -12.22 -7.48 -1.65
CA LYS A 243 -11.14 -7.06 -2.55
C LYS A 243 -9.88 -6.69 -1.78
N GLU A 244 -9.90 -5.65 -0.95
CA GLU A 244 -8.67 -5.07 -0.38
C GLU A 244 -8.05 -5.88 0.75
N TRP A 245 -8.83 -6.67 1.46
CA TRP A 245 -8.35 -7.41 2.63
C TRP A 245 -8.22 -8.89 2.32
N ILE A 246 -9.29 -9.55 1.88
CA ILE A 246 -9.25 -10.99 1.64
C ILE A 246 -8.40 -11.32 0.42
N TYR A 247 -8.69 -10.66 -0.70
CA TYR A 247 -8.07 -10.97 -1.99
C TYR A 247 -6.59 -10.57 -2.07
N PHE A 248 -6.23 -9.47 -1.41
CA PHE A 248 -4.84 -9.07 -1.22
C PHE A 248 -4.13 -9.84 -0.10
N GLY A 249 -4.78 -10.83 0.52
CA GLY A 249 -4.17 -11.76 1.45
C GLY A 249 -3.77 -11.12 2.78
N TYR A 250 -4.62 -10.30 3.35
CA TYR A 250 -4.50 -9.88 4.74
C TYR A 250 -4.54 -11.12 5.65
N PRO A 251 -3.57 -11.31 6.56
CA PRO A 251 -3.44 -12.54 7.33
C PRO A 251 -4.40 -12.57 8.54
N PHE A 252 -5.72 -12.58 8.30
CA PHE A 252 -6.73 -12.58 9.38
C PHE A 252 -6.50 -13.69 10.41
N ALA A 253 -6.05 -14.87 9.98
CA ALA A 253 -5.77 -16.02 10.85
C ALA A 253 -4.49 -15.88 11.71
N ALA A 254 -3.58 -14.95 11.37
CA ALA A 254 -2.35 -14.73 12.13
C ALA A 254 -2.59 -13.97 13.44
N PHE A 255 -3.69 -13.21 13.53
CA PHE A 255 -4.14 -12.57 14.76
C PHE A 255 -4.76 -13.63 15.68
N LYS A 256 -3.91 -14.34 16.42
CA LYS A 256 -4.38 -15.14 17.54
C LYS A 256 -5.00 -14.18 18.55
N HIS A 257 -6.32 -14.24 18.71
CA HIS A 257 -6.93 -13.75 19.93
C HIS A 257 -6.20 -14.43 21.08
N ALA A 258 -5.61 -13.64 21.99
CA ALA A 258 -5.17 -14.15 23.27
C ALA A 258 -6.41 -14.74 23.95
N SER A 259 -6.55 -16.06 23.83
CA SER A 259 -7.54 -16.88 24.50
C SER A 259 -7.14 -17.10 25.95
#